data_AF-B5GD47-F1
#
_entry.id   AF-B5GD47-F1
#
_cell.length_a   1.000
_cell.length_b   1.000
_cell.length_c   1.000
_cell.angle_alpha   90.00
_cell.angle_beta   90.00
_cell.angle_gamma   90.00
#
_symmetry.space_group_name_H-M   'P 1'
#
loop_
_entity.id
_entity.type
_entity.pdbx_description
1 polymer ?
#
loop_
_entity_poly.entity_id
_entity_poly.type
_entity_poly.pdbx_seq_one_letter_code
_entity_poly.pdbx_strand_id
1 'polypeptide(L)'
;MLVRGTFCFPDRLPDSPLHESARLTGTWTERTAAEAYYRGAVYHGALQLLVEMTGRSMDGLWVGFDKSFTVNSGPWSLTYETADTSRRALSRFNRPPAG
;
A
#
# COMPACT_ATOMS: atom_id res chain seq x y z
N MET A 1 -1.49 4.59 -12.80
CA MET A 1 -1.33 3.36 -12.00
C MET A 1 -2.39 3.38 -10.91
N LEU A 2 -3.28 2.40 -10.87
CA LEU A 2 -4.30 2.29 -9.82
C LEU A 2 -4.02 1.00 -9.06
N VAL A 3 -3.55 1.12 -7.81
CA VAL A 3 -3.41 -0.01 -6.90
C VAL A 3 -4.72 -0.13 -6.13
N ARG A 4 -5.40 -1.27 -6.27
CA ARG A 4 -6.54 -1.62 -5.40
C ARG A 4 -6.04 -2.61 -4.36
N GLY A 5 -6.21 -2.27 -3.09
CA GLY A 5 -5.86 -3.12 -1.97
C GLY A 5 -7.09 -3.48 -1.13
N THR A 6 -7.13 -4.71 -0.64
CA THR A 6 -8.02 -5.12 0.45
C THR A 6 -7.16 -5.29 1.69
N PHE A 7 -7.48 -4.56 2.75
CA PHE A 7 -6.71 -4.54 3.99
C PHE A 7 -7.53 -5.18 5.11
N CYS A 8 -6.92 -6.12 5.82
CA CYS A 8 -7.48 -6.64 7.07
C CYS A 8 -6.81 -5.92 8.23
N PHE A 9 -7.61 -5.25 9.05
CA PHE A 9 -7.19 -4.74 10.35
C PHE A 9 -7.45 -5.85 11.36
N PRO A 10 -6.42 -6.47 11.97
CA PRO A 10 -6.66 -7.40 13.06
C PRO A 10 -7.25 -6.63 14.25
N ASP A 11 -8.25 -7.24 14.90
CA ASP A 11 -8.85 -6.73 16.12
C ASP A 11 -7.77 -6.47 17.19
N ARG A 12 -7.97 -5.41 17.96
CA ARG A 12 -7.16 -5.07 19.13
C ARG A 12 -7.18 -6.27 20.08
N LEU A 13 -6.06 -6.98 20.23
CA LEU A 13 -5.93 -8.07 21.20
C LEU A 13 -6.15 -7.47 22.61
N PRO A 14 -7.16 -7.93 23.37
CA PRO A 14 -7.32 -7.49 24.74
C PRO A 14 -6.18 -8.09 25.58
N ASP A 15 -5.50 -7.24 26.34
CA ASP A 15 -4.53 -7.58 27.41
C ASP A 15 -3.03 -7.71 27.07
N SER A 16 -2.48 -6.91 26.14
CA SER A 16 -1.02 -6.78 25.98
C SER A 16 -0.46 -5.49 26.62
N PRO A 17 0.54 -5.54 27.51
CA PRO A 17 1.04 -4.37 28.23
C PRO A 17 1.89 -3.50 27.29
N LEU A 18 1.40 -2.29 26.99
CA LEU A 18 2.10 -1.16 26.36
C LEU A 18 2.71 -1.39 24.95
N HIS A 19 2.10 -0.70 23.97
CA HIS A 19 2.63 -0.36 22.62
C HIS A 19 2.81 -1.49 21.60
N GLU A 20 1.77 -2.27 21.35
CA GLU A 20 1.72 -3.01 20.09
C GLU A 20 1.30 -2.05 18.97
N SER A 21 2.26 -1.60 18.15
CA SER A 21 1.96 -0.83 16.93
C SER A 21 1.01 -1.66 16.06
N ALA A 22 -0.11 -1.07 15.66
CA ALA A 22 -1.11 -1.79 14.88
C ALA A 22 -0.46 -2.36 13.60
N ARG A 23 -0.87 -3.54 13.18
CA ARG A 23 -0.35 -4.19 11.97
C ARG A 23 -1.40 -4.16 10.90
N LEU A 24 -0.98 -3.92 9.68
CA LEU A 24 -1.85 -3.96 8.51
C LEU A 24 -1.29 -4.99 7.53
N THR A 25 -2.12 -5.97 7.22
CA THR A 25 -1.82 -6.98 6.20
C THR A 25 -2.85 -6.84 5.09
N GLY A 26 -2.40 -6.93 3.84
CA GLY A 26 -3.31 -6.83 2.71
C GLY A 26 -2.73 -7.43 1.44
N THR A 27 -3.58 -7.49 0.42
CA THR A 27 -3.16 -7.83 -0.94
C THR A 27 -3.24 -6.60 -1.82
N TRP A 28 -2.42 -6.56 -2.88
CA TRP A 28 -2.46 -5.51 -3.88
C TRP A 28 -2.61 -6.10 -5.27
N THR A 29 -3.19 -5.32 -6.18
CA THR A 29 -3.24 -5.62 -7.60
C THR A 29 -2.91 -4.37 -8.39
N GLU A 30 -1.99 -4.48 -9.33
CA GLU A 30 -1.61 -3.41 -10.25
C GLU A 30 -1.91 -3.82 -11.69
N ARG A 31 -2.52 -2.92 -12.45
CA ARG A 31 -2.60 -3.03 -13.91
C ARG A 31 -1.72 -1.96 -14.54
N THR A 32 -0.74 -2.40 -15.33
CA THR A 32 0.14 -1.51 -16.09
C THR A 32 -0.63 -0.84 -17.25
N ALA A 33 -0.09 0.25 -17.81
CA ALA A 33 -0.74 0.90 -18.96
C ALA A 33 -0.73 -0.02 -20.19
N ALA A 34 -1.81 0.01 -20.99
CA ALA A 34 -1.97 -0.84 -22.15
C ALA A 34 -0.96 -0.49 -23.26
N GLU A 35 -0.55 0.78 -23.32
CA GLU A 35 0.35 1.34 -24.32
C GLU A 35 1.83 1.27 -23.90
N ALA A 36 2.11 0.90 -22.65
CA ALA A 36 3.47 0.81 -22.10
C ALA A 36 4.13 -0.54 -22.39
N TYR A 37 5.42 -0.67 -22.05
CA TYR A 37 6.23 -1.90 -22.22
C TYR A 37 5.54 -3.17 -21.70
N TYR A 38 4.85 -3.07 -20.56
CA TYR A 38 4.14 -4.21 -19.94
C TYR A 38 2.72 -4.46 -20.47
N ARG A 39 2.22 -3.62 -21.41
CA ARG A 39 1.00 -3.80 -22.21
C ARG A 39 -0.24 -4.27 -21.44
N GLY A 40 -0.56 -3.62 -20.33
CA GLY A 40 -1.76 -3.98 -19.57
C GLY A 40 -1.63 -5.22 -18.69
N ALA A 41 -0.41 -5.73 -18.48
CA ALA A 41 -0.15 -6.81 -17.54
C ALA A 41 -0.71 -6.48 -16.15
N VAL A 42 -1.26 -7.50 -15.52
CA VAL A 42 -1.79 -7.46 -14.17
C VAL A 42 -0.82 -8.16 -13.23
N TYR A 43 -0.42 -7.47 -12.18
CA TYR A 43 0.46 -7.96 -11.13
C TYR A 43 -0.30 -8.05 -9.81
N HIS A 44 0.06 -9.01 -8.97
CA HIS A 44 -0.54 -9.24 -7.67
C HIS A 44 0.54 -9.44 -6.61
N GLY A 45 0.18 -9.16 -5.37
CA GLY A 45 1.07 -9.43 -4.25
C GLY A 45 0.43 -9.14 -2.91
N ALA A 46 1.26 -9.08 -1.87
CA ALA A 46 0.87 -8.78 -0.50
C ALA A 46 1.69 -7.64 0.10
N LEU A 47 1.14 -7.03 1.14
CA LEU A 47 1.73 -5.98 1.96
C LEU A 47 1.66 -6.41 3.42
N GLN A 48 2.74 -6.14 4.15
CA GLN A 48 2.80 -6.23 5.61
C GLN A 48 3.38 -4.92 6.13
N LEU A 49 2.59 -4.16 6.89
CA LEU A 49 2.93 -2.83 7.38
C LEU A 49 2.77 -2.74 8.90
N LEU A 50 3.65 -1.96 9.53
CA LEU A 50 3.54 -1.51 10.91
C LEU A 50 3.02 -0.08 10.92
N VAL A 51 1.96 0.17 11.70
CA VAL A 51 1.36 1.49 11.86
C VAL A 51 2.04 2.18 13.04
N GLU A 52 2.56 3.38 12.80
CA GLU A 52 3.10 4.25 13.85
C GLU A 52 1.99 4.65 14.83
N MET A 53 2.33 4.91 16.10
CA MET A 53 1.37 5.10 17.19
C MET A 53 0.34 6.22 16.94
N THR A 54 0.70 7.28 16.24
CA THR A 54 -0.23 8.37 15.88
C THR A 54 -1.03 8.10 14.61
N GLY A 55 -0.77 6.97 13.93
CA GLY A 55 -1.39 6.60 12.66
C GLY A 55 -0.95 7.48 11.49
N ARG A 56 0.12 8.27 11.66
CA ARG A 56 0.59 9.21 10.63
C ARG A 56 1.53 8.59 9.61
N SER A 57 2.12 7.44 9.92
CA SER A 57 2.88 6.66 8.95
C SER A 57 2.64 5.16 9.11
N MET A 58 2.87 4.44 8.02
CA MET A 58 2.89 2.98 7.99
C MET A 58 4.07 2.52 7.15
N ASP A 59 4.94 1.71 7.72
CA ASP A 59 6.17 1.26 7.08
C ASP A 59 6.25 -0.27 7.09
N GLY A 60 6.80 -0.85 6.04
CA GLY A 60 6.96 -2.29 5.96
C GLY A 60 7.45 -2.77 4.60
N LEU A 61 6.94 -3.91 4.16
CA LEU A 61 7.38 -4.59 2.95
C LEU A 61 6.20 -4.90 2.03
N TRP A 62 6.44 -4.81 0.73
CA TRP A 62 5.62 -5.47 -0.28
C TRP A 62 6.30 -6.76 -0.73
N VAL A 63 5.51 -7.74 -1.14
CA VAL A 63 5.95 -8.94 -1.85
C VAL A 63 5.07 -9.14 -3.08
N GLY A 64 5.67 -9.60 -4.18
CA GLY A 64 4.98 -9.91 -5.42
C GLY A 64 5.83 -10.86 -6.27
N PHE A 65 5.37 -11.15 -7.48
CA PHE A 65 6.10 -12.02 -8.40
C PHE A 65 6.12 -11.42 -9.80
N ASP A 66 7.19 -11.71 -10.54
CA ASP A 66 7.32 -11.31 -11.93
C ASP A 66 6.78 -12.38 -12.90
N LYS A 67 6.95 -12.14 -14.20
CA LYS A 67 6.50 -13.04 -15.27
C LYS A 67 7.26 -14.37 -15.30
N SER A 68 8.41 -14.45 -14.63
CA SER A 68 9.24 -15.65 -14.49
C SER A 68 8.93 -16.41 -13.20
N PHE A 69 7.85 -16.04 -12.49
CA PHE A 69 7.49 -16.58 -11.18
C PHE A 69 8.58 -16.38 -10.12
N THR A 70 9.47 -15.40 -10.30
CA THR A 70 10.43 -15.02 -9.27
C THR A 70 9.75 -14.11 -8.26
N VAL A 71 9.88 -14.46 -6.97
CA VAL A 71 9.36 -13.65 -5.87
C VAL A 71 10.29 -12.46 -5.66
N ASN A 72 9.70 -11.27 -5.69
CA ASN A 72 10.38 -10.01 -5.41
C ASN A 72 9.74 -9.36 -4.18
N SER A 73 10.54 -8.67 -3.39
CA SER A 73 10.08 -7.87 -2.26
C SER A 73 10.84 -6.56 -2.17
N GLY A 74 10.26 -5.59 -1.48
CA GLY A 74 10.90 -4.30 -1.28
C GLY A 74 10.23 -3.47 -0.19
N PRO A 75 10.88 -2.37 0.24
CA PRO A 75 10.31 -1.48 1.22
C PRO A 75 9.03 -0.82 0.69
N TRP A 76 8.11 -0.57 1.60
CA TRP A 76 6.89 0.20 1.35
C TRP A 76 6.63 1.15 2.52
N SER A 77 6.28 2.38 2.20
CA SER A 77 5.94 3.42 3.18
C SER A 77 4.68 4.16 2.73
N LEU A 78 3.77 4.42 3.67
CA LEU A 78 2.60 5.28 3.52
C LEU A 78 2.67 6.39 4.56
N THR A 79 2.50 7.64 4.11
CA THR A 79 2.42 8.80 5.00
C THR A 79 1.04 9.42 4.90
N TYR A 80 0.47 9.79 6.05
CA TYR A 80 -0.78 10.52 6.10
C TYR A 80 -0.57 11.98 5.71
N GLU A 81 -1.05 12.34 4.52
CA GLU A 81 -0.90 13.69 3.97
C GLU A 81 -1.95 14.68 4.52
N THR A 82 -3.24 14.31 4.51
CA THR A 82 -4.33 15.19 4.95
C THR A 82 -5.61 14.41 5.29
N ALA A 83 -6.44 15.01 6.15
CA ALA A 83 -7.81 14.55 6.42
C ALA A 83 -8.82 15.04 5.36
N ASP A 84 -8.43 16.02 4.55
CA ASP A 84 -9.32 16.69 3.60
C ASP A 84 -9.67 15.76 2.42
N THR A 85 -10.95 15.42 2.30
CA THR A 85 -11.50 14.58 1.22
C THR A 85 -12.20 15.40 0.13
N SER A 86 -12.05 16.75 0.15
CA SER A 86 -12.61 17.63 -0.87
C SER A 86 -12.06 17.33 -2.26
N ARG A 87 -12.82 17.67 -3.31
CA ARG A 87 -12.32 17.56 -4.70
C ARG A 87 -11.01 18.31 -4.90
N ARG A 88 -10.83 19.45 -4.21
CA ARG A 88 -9.61 20.24 -4.28
C ARG A 88 -8.41 19.45 -3.74
N ALA A 89 -8.56 18.78 -2.60
CA ALA A 89 -7.53 17.91 -2.05
C ALA A 89 -7.25 16.73 -3.00
N LEU A 90 -8.28 16.04 -3.49
CA LEU A 90 -8.13 14.93 -4.44
C LEU A 90 -7.36 15.34 -5.71
N SER A 91 -7.69 16.48 -6.33
CA SER A 91 -6.98 16.97 -7.52
C SER A 91 -5.53 17.39 -7.26
N ARG A 92 -5.18 17.72 -6.01
CA ARG A 92 -3.79 18.01 -5.62
C ARG A 92 -2.95 16.73 -5.61
N PHE A 93 -3.48 15.64 -5.05
CA PHE A 93 -2.72 14.40 -4.85
C PHE A 93 -2.86 13.40 -6.00
N ASN A 94 -3.94 13.43 -6.78
CA ASN A 94 -4.13 12.54 -7.94
C ASN A 94 -3.37 13.07 -9.18
N ARG A 95 -2.04 13.08 -9.10
CA ARG A 95 -1.15 13.47 -10.20
C ARG A 95 -0.16 12.34 -10.48
N PRO A 96 0.27 12.16 -11.73
CA PRO A 96 1.36 11.24 -12.04
C PRO A 96 2.62 11.63 -11.25
N PRO A 97 3.48 10.66 -10.88
CA PRO A 97 4.80 10.97 -10.38
C PRO A 97 5.55 11.83 -11.41
N ALA A 98 6.31 12.82 -10.94
CA ALA A 98 7.24 13.53 -11.80
C ALA A 98 8.26 12.49 -12.31
N GLY A 99 8.30 12.33 -13.64
CA GLY A 99 9.22 11.40 -14.32
C GLY A 99 10.67 11.83 -14.23
#